data_AF-A0A7W9W4K0-F1
#
_entry.id   AF-A0A7W9W4K0-F1
#
_cell.length_a   1.000
_cell.length_b   1.000
_cell.length_c   1.000
_cell.angle_alpha   90.00
_cell.angle_beta   90.00
_cell.angle_gamma   90.00
#
_symmetry.space_group_name_H-M   'P 1'
#
loop_
_entity.id
_entity.type
_entity.pdbx_description
1 polymer ?
#
loop_
_entity_poly.entity_id
_entity_poly.type
_entity_poly.pdbx_seq_one_letter_code
_entity_poly.pdbx_strand_id
1 'polypeptide(L)'
;MRIGQKLREAITSSFIEVRLDEDTPAPVVPVAATPVALPELVPQQVVAPEPEPVREPEPDPLAPPDISATITPDGNLNDQVIYGSANLSQAPFTAEQAIEVLIEMPYGVTARGRCQAMEQAISVTTNDPSSAGHLVVSDAAQKMVALNQYLTRNREQLKTFRRNIAEEMERLHERLNQLRILVDETNANHQALEEAARVRVDNLTGVIAFFDEFQAYLRQQEEENNPQETGELPAYLREDTARKLLKIDKEAA
;
A
#
# COMPACT_ATOMS: atom_id res chain seq x y z
N MET A 1 -28.58 11.66 -10.85
CA MET A 1 -27.11 11.90 -10.86
C MET A 1 -26.53 12.55 -9.58
N ARG A 2 -27.24 12.61 -8.43
CA ARG A 2 -26.73 13.30 -7.21
C ARG A 2 -26.19 12.39 -6.10
N ILE A 3 -26.30 11.06 -6.23
CA ILE A 3 -25.86 10.12 -5.19
C ILE A 3 -24.34 9.86 -5.24
N GLY A 4 -23.74 9.89 -6.43
CA GLY A 4 -22.30 9.62 -6.61
C GLY A 4 -21.35 10.75 -6.18
N GLN A 5 -21.84 11.96 -5.91
CA GLN A 5 -21.00 13.08 -5.47
C GLN A 5 -20.87 13.13 -3.95
N LYS A 6 -21.95 12.82 -3.21
CA LYS A 6 -21.94 12.73 -1.74
C LYS A 6 -21.07 11.59 -1.21
N LEU A 7 -20.97 10.48 -1.94
CA LEU A 7 -20.11 9.36 -1.53
C LEU A 7 -18.61 9.69 -1.68
N ARG A 8 -18.24 10.57 -2.61
CA ARG A 8 -16.84 11.00 -2.78
C ARG A 8 -16.39 11.97 -1.70
N GLU A 9 -17.26 12.88 -1.25
CA GLU A 9 -16.96 13.78 -0.13
C GLU A 9 -16.87 13.04 1.22
N ALA A 10 -17.66 11.99 1.42
CA ALA A 10 -17.60 11.18 2.65
C ALA A 10 -16.29 10.39 2.79
N ILE A 11 -15.69 9.93 1.67
CA ILE A 11 -14.46 9.14 1.69
C ILE A 11 -13.21 10.02 1.85
N THR A 12 -13.26 11.30 1.46
CA THR A 12 -12.13 12.23 1.68
C THR A 12 -12.08 12.79 3.09
N SER A 13 -13.19 12.77 3.83
CA SER A 13 -13.26 13.36 5.18
C SER A 13 -12.84 12.39 6.31
N SER A 14 -12.56 11.12 6.02
CA SER A 14 -12.14 10.12 7.02
C SER A 14 -10.68 9.69 6.88
N PHE A 15 -9.86 10.46 6.16
CA PHE A 15 -8.41 10.29 6.20
C PHE A 15 -7.91 10.84 7.54
N ILE A 16 -7.90 9.96 8.54
CA ILE A 16 -7.28 10.18 9.83
C ILE A 16 -5.80 10.49 9.57
N GLU A 17 -5.37 11.72 9.83
CA GLU A 17 -3.96 12.04 10.04
C GLU A 17 -3.48 11.19 11.22
N VAL A 18 -2.90 10.04 10.91
CA VAL A 18 -2.03 9.33 11.85
C VAL A 18 -0.80 10.22 12.00
N ARG A 19 -0.87 11.16 12.94
CA ARG A 19 0.32 11.82 13.48
C ARG A 19 1.16 10.73 14.12
N LEU A 20 2.20 10.32 13.41
CA LEU A 20 3.34 9.65 14.00
C LEU A 20 4.02 10.71 14.88
N ASP A 21 3.68 10.74 16.16
CA ASP A 21 4.43 11.50 17.15
C ASP A 21 5.85 10.90 17.22
N GLU A 22 6.80 11.49 16.50
CA GLU A 22 8.22 11.10 16.44
C GLU A 22 8.99 11.32 17.75
N ASP A 23 8.32 11.68 18.85
CA ASP A 23 8.97 12.12 20.10
C ASP A 23 8.78 11.13 21.26
N THR A 24 8.73 9.84 20.96
CA THR A 24 8.84 8.81 22.00
C THR A 24 10.33 8.55 22.26
N PRO A 25 10.89 8.94 23.43
CA PRO A 25 12.28 8.68 23.74
C PRO A 25 12.54 7.17 23.73
N ALA A 26 13.59 6.77 23.02
CA ALA A 26 13.99 5.37 22.91
C ALA A 26 14.09 4.72 24.31
N PRO A 27 13.49 3.53 24.53
CA PRO A 27 13.65 2.82 25.79
C PRO A 27 15.13 2.51 25.98
N VAL A 28 15.71 3.09 27.03
CA VAL A 28 17.08 2.79 27.47
C VAL A 28 17.07 1.35 27.97
N VAL A 29 17.46 0.42 27.10
CA VAL A 29 17.56 -0.99 27.45
C VAL A 29 18.72 -1.15 28.44
N PRO A 30 18.50 -1.67 29.66
CA PRO A 30 19.59 -1.96 30.58
C PRO A 30 20.45 -3.11 30.01
N VAL A 31 21.68 -2.76 29.65
CA VAL A 31 22.76 -3.66 29.30
C VAL A 31 23.18 -4.44 30.55
N ALA A 32 22.77 -5.70 30.69
CA ALA A 32 23.47 -6.70 31.49
C ALA A 32 22.91 -8.11 31.24
N ALA A 33 23.45 -8.83 30.26
CA ALA A 33 23.44 -10.29 30.26
C ALA A 33 24.60 -10.84 29.42
N THR A 34 25.60 -11.33 30.18
CA THR A 34 26.48 -12.48 29.95
C THR A 34 26.74 -12.96 28.51
N PRO A 35 28.02 -12.99 28.05
CA PRO A 35 28.38 -13.58 26.77
C PRO A 35 28.16 -15.10 26.79
N VAL A 36 27.11 -15.56 26.11
CA VAL A 36 26.96 -16.98 25.74
C VAL A 36 27.95 -17.25 24.61
N ALA A 37 28.90 -18.16 24.86
CA ALA A 37 29.88 -18.59 23.88
C ALA A 37 29.17 -19.16 22.64
N LEU A 38 29.40 -18.53 21.48
CA LEU A 38 28.96 -19.06 20.19
C LEU A 38 29.70 -20.37 19.87
N PRO A 39 29.00 -21.42 19.42
CA PRO A 39 29.65 -22.59 18.85
C PRO A 39 30.38 -22.22 17.55
N GLU A 40 31.62 -22.69 17.46
CA GLU A 40 32.55 -22.55 16.34
C GLU A 40 31.92 -23.11 15.05
N LEU A 41 31.50 -22.21 14.16
CA LEU A 41 30.93 -22.55 12.85
C LEU A 41 32.05 -23.01 11.92
N VAL A 42 32.01 -24.31 11.60
CA VAL A 42 32.83 -24.94 10.56
C VAL A 42 32.57 -24.23 9.22
N PRO A 43 33.60 -23.73 8.50
CA PRO A 43 33.41 -23.04 7.24
C PRO A 43 32.89 -24.01 6.18
N GLN A 44 31.59 -23.93 5.87
CA GLN A 44 31.03 -24.59 4.71
C GLN A 44 31.54 -23.87 3.46
N GLN A 45 32.27 -24.61 2.64
CA GLN A 45 32.83 -24.20 1.37
C GLN A 45 31.69 -23.76 0.44
N VAL A 46 31.56 -22.44 0.24
CA VAL A 46 30.59 -21.84 -0.69
C VAL A 46 31.05 -22.17 -2.11
N VAL A 47 30.50 -23.24 -2.68
CA VAL A 47 30.59 -23.51 -4.12
C VAL A 47 29.85 -22.38 -4.81
N ALA A 48 30.57 -21.54 -5.56
CA ALA A 48 30.00 -20.45 -6.32
C ALA A 48 29.00 -21.00 -7.35
N PRO A 49 27.72 -20.58 -7.32
CA PRO A 49 26.73 -21.05 -8.27
C PRO A 49 27.10 -20.59 -9.68
N GLU A 50 27.10 -21.54 -10.61
CA GLU A 50 27.29 -21.32 -12.04
C GLU A 50 26.23 -20.31 -12.55
N PRO A 51 26.61 -19.31 -13.38
CA PRO A 51 25.66 -18.29 -13.83
C PRO A 51 24.58 -18.93 -14.71
N GLU A 52 23.34 -18.93 -14.22
CA GLU A 52 22.20 -19.39 -14.99
C GLU A 52 22.03 -18.55 -16.26
N PRO A 53 21.61 -19.16 -17.39
CA PRO A 53 21.38 -18.45 -18.64
C PRO A 53 20.29 -17.40 -18.43
N VAL A 54 20.61 -16.16 -18.81
CA VAL A 54 19.68 -15.01 -18.79
C VAL A 54 18.47 -15.38 -19.65
N ARG A 55 17.37 -15.77 -18.99
CA ARG A 55 16.08 -15.96 -19.67
C ARG A 55 15.55 -14.59 -20.08
N GLU A 56 15.08 -14.48 -21.32
CA GLU A 56 14.30 -13.32 -21.73
C GLU A 56 13.12 -13.15 -20.76
N PRO A 57 12.87 -11.93 -20.26
CA PRO A 57 11.78 -11.70 -19.33
C PRO A 57 10.46 -12.09 -19.98
N GLU A 58 9.68 -12.93 -19.29
CA GLU A 58 8.32 -13.26 -19.74
C GLU A 58 7.51 -11.96 -19.90
N PRO A 59 6.70 -11.83 -20.96
CA PRO A 59 5.92 -10.62 -21.20
C PRO A 59 4.96 -10.39 -20.04
N ASP A 60 5.02 -9.19 -19.45
CA ASP A 60 4.14 -8.80 -18.35
C ASP A 60 2.66 -8.85 -18.82
N PRO A 61 1.83 -9.73 -18.24
CA PRO A 61 0.43 -9.87 -18.64
C PRO A 61 -0.43 -8.65 -18.26
N LEU A 62 0.12 -7.72 -17.48
CA LEU A 62 -0.47 -6.44 -17.09
C LEU A 62 0.07 -5.27 -17.92
N ALA A 63 0.98 -5.51 -18.85
CA ALA A 63 1.38 -4.50 -19.82
C ALA A 63 0.19 -4.18 -20.73
N PRO A 64 -0.12 -2.89 -20.96
CA PRO A 64 -1.16 -2.51 -21.91
C PRO A 64 -0.83 -3.06 -23.30
N PRO A 65 -1.84 -3.48 -24.09
CA PRO A 65 -1.58 -3.91 -25.46
C PRO A 65 -0.89 -2.79 -26.23
N ASP A 66 0.22 -3.11 -26.90
CA ASP A 66 0.95 -2.15 -27.69
C ASP A 66 0.17 -1.80 -28.96
N ILE A 67 -0.56 -0.68 -28.89
CA ILE A 67 -1.27 -0.07 -30.00
C ILE A 67 -0.50 1.10 -30.62
N SER A 68 0.68 1.43 -30.07
CA SER A 68 1.43 2.64 -30.43
C SER A 68 1.95 2.59 -31.86
N ALA A 69 2.27 1.40 -32.37
CA ALA A 69 2.66 1.21 -33.76
C ALA A 69 1.52 1.48 -34.76
N THR A 70 0.26 1.35 -34.33
CA THR A 70 -0.91 1.43 -35.22
C THR A 70 -1.51 2.83 -35.30
N ILE A 71 -1.14 3.75 -34.43
CA ILE A 71 -1.59 5.14 -34.45
C ILE A 71 -0.37 6.02 -34.67
N THR A 72 -0.38 6.78 -35.76
CA THR A 72 0.66 7.77 -36.06
C THR A 72 0.69 8.89 -35.00
N PRO A 73 1.80 9.64 -34.86
CA PRO A 73 1.88 10.76 -33.92
C PRO A 73 0.77 11.81 -34.10
N ASP A 74 0.24 11.95 -35.31
CA ASP A 74 -0.85 12.88 -35.64
C ASP A 74 -2.25 12.33 -35.29
N GLY A 75 -2.33 11.14 -34.70
CA GLY A 75 -3.58 10.48 -34.31
C GLY A 75 -4.28 9.73 -35.45
N ASN A 76 -3.68 9.66 -36.64
CA ASN A 76 -4.22 8.91 -37.76
C ASN A 76 -3.83 7.43 -37.68
N LEU A 77 -4.64 6.58 -38.31
CA LEU A 77 -4.38 5.15 -38.41
C LEU A 77 -3.13 4.90 -39.28
N ASN A 78 -2.22 4.05 -38.81
CA ASN A 78 -1.08 3.60 -39.60
C ASN A 78 -1.48 2.40 -40.44
N ASP A 79 -2.04 2.68 -41.63
CA ASP A 79 -2.54 1.68 -42.57
C ASP A 79 -1.47 0.67 -43.00
N GLN A 80 -0.21 1.11 -43.10
CA GLN A 80 0.91 0.22 -43.47
C GLN A 80 1.10 -0.91 -42.46
N VAL A 81 0.99 -0.61 -41.16
CA VAL A 81 1.13 -1.60 -40.10
C VAL A 81 -0.03 -2.59 -40.13
N ILE A 82 -1.26 -2.10 -40.33
CA ILE A 82 -2.45 -2.96 -40.36
C ILE A 82 -2.44 -3.86 -41.60
N TYR A 83 -2.27 -3.27 -42.79
CA TYR A 83 -2.28 -4.02 -44.05
C TYR A 83 -1.08 -4.94 -44.18
N GLY A 84 0.09 -4.52 -43.67
CA GLY A 84 1.27 -5.36 -43.56
C GLY A 84 1.03 -6.59 -42.67
N SER A 85 0.35 -6.42 -41.53
CA SER A 85 -0.01 -7.56 -40.66
C SER A 85 -0.97 -8.56 -41.30
N ALA A 86 -1.74 -8.12 -42.31
CA ALA A 86 -2.64 -8.96 -43.10
C ALA A 86 -1.99 -9.50 -44.38
N ASN A 87 -0.70 -9.21 -44.62
CA ASN A 87 0.05 -9.58 -45.82
C ASN A 87 -0.66 -9.21 -47.13
N LEU A 88 -1.33 -8.05 -47.16
CA LEU A 88 -2.02 -7.60 -48.37
C LEU A 88 -1.00 -7.18 -49.44
N SER A 89 -1.22 -7.64 -50.67
CA SER A 89 -0.46 -7.19 -51.83
C SER A 89 -0.83 -5.76 -52.19
N GLN A 90 0.16 -4.92 -52.51
CA GLN A 90 -0.09 -3.57 -52.99
C GLN A 90 -0.67 -3.60 -54.41
N ALA A 91 -1.88 -3.07 -54.59
CA ALA A 91 -2.49 -2.91 -55.91
C ALA A 91 -1.78 -1.79 -56.72
N PRO A 92 -1.76 -1.86 -58.07
CA PRO A 92 -1.19 -0.81 -58.92
C PRO A 92 -1.85 0.56 -58.74
N PHE A 93 -3.15 0.56 -58.46
CA PHE A 93 -3.92 1.72 -58.04
C PHE A 93 -4.75 1.32 -56.82
N THR A 94 -4.47 1.93 -55.67
CA THR A 94 -5.02 1.49 -54.38
C THR A 94 -6.35 2.15 -54.04
N ALA A 95 -7.09 1.54 -53.12
CA ALA A 95 -8.32 2.12 -52.58
C ALA A 95 -8.10 3.50 -51.94
N GLU A 96 -6.96 3.75 -51.30
CA GLU A 96 -6.65 5.06 -50.69
C GLU A 96 -6.44 6.12 -51.76
N GLN A 97 -5.72 5.79 -52.84
CA GLN A 97 -5.55 6.69 -53.99
C GLN A 97 -6.90 7.01 -54.64
N ALA A 98 -7.80 6.02 -54.73
CA ALA A 98 -9.15 6.24 -55.21
C ALA A 98 -9.96 7.16 -54.26
N ILE A 99 -9.80 7.01 -52.94
CA ILE A 99 -10.43 7.89 -51.95
C ILE A 99 -9.90 9.33 -52.07
N GLU A 100 -8.58 9.51 -52.21
CA GLU A 100 -7.94 10.83 -52.39
C GLU A 100 -8.50 11.55 -53.62
N VAL A 101 -8.53 10.86 -54.76
CA VAL A 101 -9.13 11.38 -56.00
C VAL A 101 -10.60 11.76 -55.80
N LEU A 102 -11.38 10.98 -55.05
CA LEU A 102 -12.79 11.30 -54.75
C LEU A 102 -12.96 12.48 -53.80
N ILE A 103 -12.04 12.68 -52.85
CA ILE A 103 -12.05 13.79 -51.88
C ILE A 103 -11.69 15.11 -52.57
N GLU A 104 -10.75 15.09 -53.52
CA GLU A 104 -10.33 16.28 -54.27
C GLU A 104 -11.38 16.78 -55.27
N MET A 105 -12.39 15.97 -55.60
CA MET A 105 -13.44 16.37 -56.54
C MET A 105 -14.35 17.47 -55.97
N PRO A 106 -14.72 18.49 -56.77
CA PRO A 106 -15.67 19.51 -56.34
C PRO A 106 -17.03 18.92 -55.93
N TYR A 107 -17.63 19.49 -54.89
CA TYR A 107 -19.02 19.22 -54.55
C TYR A 107 -19.93 19.61 -55.74
N GLY A 108 -20.81 18.70 -56.16
CA GLY A 108 -21.74 18.92 -57.29
C GLY A 108 -21.35 18.23 -58.60
N VAL A 109 -20.20 17.55 -58.67
CA VAL A 109 -19.89 16.67 -59.81
C VAL A 109 -20.89 15.52 -59.84
N THR A 110 -21.50 15.28 -61.01
CA THR A 110 -22.43 14.17 -61.20
C THR A 110 -21.74 12.83 -60.99
N ALA A 111 -22.49 11.79 -60.61
CA ALA A 111 -21.92 10.44 -60.44
C ALA A 111 -21.13 9.97 -61.67
N ARG A 112 -21.65 10.24 -62.87
CA ARG A 112 -20.97 9.95 -64.14
C ARG A 112 -19.66 10.72 -64.28
N GLY A 113 -19.64 12.01 -63.94
CA GLY A 113 -18.42 12.82 -63.97
C GLY A 113 -17.35 12.29 -63.01
N ARG A 114 -17.75 11.80 -61.82
CA ARG A 114 -16.83 11.17 -60.88
C ARG A 114 -16.25 9.86 -61.41
N CYS A 115 -17.08 9.03 -62.05
CA CYS A 115 -16.60 7.80 -62.70
C CYS A 115 -15.59 8.10 -63.81
N GLN A 116 -15.86 9.09 -64.66
CA GLN A 116 -14.95 9.48 -65.74
C GLN A 116 -13.61 10.01 -65.21
N ALA A 117 -13.65 10.86 -64.17
CA ALA A 117 -12.44 11.35 -63.53
C ALA A 117 -11.62 10.21 -62.88
N MET A 118 -12.30 9.24 -62.26
CA MET A 118 -11.66 8.03 -61.71
C MET A 118 -11.04 7.16 -62.80
N GLU A 119 -11.74 6.91 -63.90
CA GLU A 119 -11.23 6.17 -65.06
C GLU A 119 -9.96 6.84 -65.64
N GLN A 120 -9.96 8.17 -65.72
CA GLN A 120 -8.79 8.93 -66.16
C GLN A 120 -7.62 8.77 -65.18
N ALA A 121 -7.85 8.93 -63.88
CA ALA A 121 -6.81 8.76 -62.85
C ALA A 121 -6.19 7.35 -62.91
N ILE A 122 -7.04 6.33 -63.04
CA ILE A 122 -6.64 4.94 -63.22
C ILE A 122 -5.79 4.75 -64.49
N SER A 123 -6.21 5.32 -65.62
CA SER A 123 -5.49 5.16 -66.89
C SER A 123 -4.09 5.78 -66.90
N VAL A 124 -3.83 6.75 -66.02
CA VAL A 124 -2.51 7.36 -65.86
C VAL A 124 -1.58 6.46 -65.03
N THR A 125 -2.13 5.69 -64.09
CA THR A 125 -1.35 4.87 -63.15
C THR A 125 -1.18 3.43 -63.62
N THR A 126 -2.09 2.91 -64.44
CA THR A 126 -2.06 1.53 -64.91
C THR A 126 -1.96 1.44 -66.44
N ASN A 127 -1.17 0.47 -66.93
CA ASN A 127 -1.06 0.19 -68.36
C ASN A 127 -2.32 -0.49 -68.94
N ASP A 128 -3.22 -0.96 -68.08
CA ASP A 128 -4.50 -1.57 -68.46
C ASP A 128 -5.64 -0.95 -67.62
N PRO A 129 -6.31 0.10 -68.13
CA PRO A 129 -7.40 0.76 -67.42
C PRO A 129 -8.65 -0.10 -67.31
N SER A 130 -8.80 -1.13 -68.17
CA SER A 130 -10.02 -1.93 -68.23
C SER A 130 -10.16 -2.89 -67.05
N SER A 131 -9.04 -3.42 -66.55
CA SER A 131 -9.01 -4.30 -65.37
C SER A 131 -8.91 -3.54 -64.04
N ALA A 132 -8.43 -2.30 -64.07
CA ALA A 132 -8.09 -1.56 -62.86
C ALA A 132 -9.29 -1.19 -61.98
N GLY A 133 -10.48 -0.96 -62.54
CA GLY A 133 -11.69 -0.75 -61.73
C GLY A 133 -12.02 -1.93 -60.81
N HIS A 134 -11.88 -3.17 -61.31
CA HIS A 134 -12.07 -4.38 -60.50
C HIS A 134 -10.96 -4.54 -59.46
N LEU A 135 -9.72 -4.17 -59.80
CA LEU A 135 -8.60 -4.22 -58.87
C LEU A 135 -8.79 -3.28 -57.67
N VAL A 136 -9.28 -2.06 -57.87
CA VAL A 136 -9.59 -1.13 -56.78
C VAL A 136 -10.67 -1.67 -55.85
N VAL A 137 -11.75 -2.21 -56.41
CA VAL A 137 -12.83 -2.80 -55.62
C VAL A 137 -12.33 -4.02 -54.84
N SER A 138 -11.49 -4.85 -55.47
CA SER A 138 -10.89 -6.02 -54.81
C SER A 138 -9.94 -5.61 -53.69
N ASP A 139 -9.08 -4.62 -53.91
CA ASP A 139 -8.17 -4.04 -52.91
C ASP A 139 -8.95 -3.44 -51.72
N ALA A 140 -9.98 -2.65 -51.99
CA ALA A 140 -10.87 -2.09 -50.98
C ALA A 140 -11.54 -3.20 -50.14
N ALA A 141 -12.06 -4.24 -50.79
CA ALA A 141 -12.68 -5.37 -50.10
C ALA A 141 -11.68 -6.12 -49.20
N GLN A 142 -10.47 -6.39 -49.68
CA GLN A 142 -9.41 -7.04 -48.89
C GLN A 142 -9.00 -6.19 -47.68
N LYS A 143 -8.82 -4.88 -47.86
CA LYS A 143 -8.50 -3.95 -46.78
C LYS A 143 -9.62 -3.83 -45.75
N MET A 144 -10.88 -3.81 -46.19
CA MET A 144 -12.02 -3.85 -45.27
C MET A 144 -12.03 -5.13 -44.42
N VAL A 145 -11.73 -6.29 -45.02
CA VAL A 145 -11.59 -7.54 -44.26
C VAL A 145 -10.44 -7.45 -43.26
N ALA A 146 -9.27 -6.97 -43.68
CA ALA A 146 -8.11 -6.80 -42.81
C ALA A 146 -8.39 -5.85 -41.63
N LEU A 147 -9.03 -4.71 -41.87
CA LEU A 147 -9.44 -3.76 -40.83
C LEU A 147 -10.41 -4.40 -39.83
N ASN A 148 -11.42 -5.14 -40.32
CA ASN A 148 -12.37 -5.81 -39.44
C ASN A 148 -11.72 -6.90 -38.59
N GLN A 149 -10.78 -7.66 -39.16
CA GLN A 149 -10.00 -8.65 -38.42
C GLN A 149 -9.13 -7.98 -37.35
N TYR A 150 -8.44 -6.88 -37.70
CA TYR A 150 -7.65 -6.10 -36.76
C TYR A 150 -8.51 -5.57 -35.60
N LEU A 151 -9.67 -4.97 -35.90
CA LEU A 151 -10.61 -4.48 -34.88
C LEU A 151 -11.12 -5.60 -33.97
N THR A 152 -11.40 -6.77 -34.53
CA THR A 152 -11.85 -7.94 -33.75
C THR A 152 -10.75 -8.40 -32.81
N ARG A 153 -9.52 -8.58 -33.31
CA ARG A 153 -8.36 -8.98 -32.50
C ARG A 153 -8.07 -7.97 -31.39
N ASN A 154 -8.10 -6.68 -31.70
CA ASN A 154 -7.86 -5.62 -30.71
C ASN A 154 -8.95 -5.61 -29.63
N ARG A 155 -10.23 -5.81 -30.00
CA ARG A 155 -11.32 -5.95 -29.00
C ARG A 155 -11.13 -7.15 -28.10
N GLU A 156 -10.68 -8.29 -28.63
CA GLU A 156 -10.38 -9.48 -27.85
C GLU A 156 -9.18 -9.26 -26.90
N GLN A 157 -8.10 -8.65 -27.40
CA GLN A 157 -6.95 -8.27 -26.58
C GLN A 157 -7.36 -7.34 -25.44
N LEU A 158 -8.16 -6.30 -25.73
CA LEU A 158 -8.66 -5.38 -24.72
C LEU A 158 -9.56 -6.07 -23.70
N LYS A 159 -10.40 -7.02 -24.14
CA LYS A 159 -11.25 -7.82 -23.24
C LYS A 159 -10.40 -8.67 -22.30
N THR A 160 -9.38 -9.35 -22.82
CA THR A 160 -8.44 -10.15 -22.02
C THR A 160 -7.67 -9.29 -21.05
N PHE A 161 -7.11 -8.16 -21.51
CA PHE A 161 -6.41 -7.20 -20.67
C PHE A 161 -7.28 -6.70 -19.52
N ARG A 162 -8.52 -6.27 -19.80
CA ARG A 162 -9.48 -5.83 -18.77
C ARG A 162 -9.79 -6.92 -17.76
N ARG A 163 -9.93 -8.17 -18.21
CA ARG A 163 -10.15 -9.31 -17.32
C ARG A 163 -8.94 -9.52 -16.40
N ASN A 164 -7.73 -9.55 -16.95
CA ASN A 164 -6.50 -9.74 -16.17
C ASN A 164 -6.32 -8.62 -15.12
N ILE A 165 -6.56 -7.36 -15.50
CA ILE A 165 -6.52 -6.23 -14.56
C ILE A 165 -7.57 -6.38 -13.47
N ALA A 166 -8.80 -6.81 -13.80
CA ALA A 166 -9.84 -7.02 -12.80
C ALA A 166 -9.50 -8.15 -11.82
N GLU A 167 -8.93 -9.26 -12.31
CA GLU A 167 -8.45 -10.37 -11.47
C GLU A 167 -7.33 -9.92 -10.52
N GLU A 168 -6.35 -9.15 -11.01
CA GLU A 168 -5.28 -8.62 -10.17
C GLU A 168 -5.79 -7.59 -9.15
N MET A 169 -6.75 -6.74 -9.52
CA MET A 169 -7.41 -5.83 -8.58
C MET A 169 -8.10 -6.59 -7.44
N GLU A 170 -8.80 -7.69 -7.75
CA GLU A 170 -9.46 -8.53 -6.74
C GLU A 170 -8.43 -9.17 -5.81
N ARG A 171 -7.34 -9.71 -6.37
CA ARG A 171 -6.23 -10.28 -5.59
C ARG A 171 -5.59 -9.26 -4.64
N LEU A 172 -5.33 -8.04 -5.12
CA LEU A 172 -4.79 -6.96 -4.30
C LEU A 172 -5.78 -6.54 -3.20
N HIS A 173 -7.07 -6.54 -3.50
CA HIS A 173 -8.12 -6.26 -2.53
C HIS A 173 -8.17 -7.31 -1.41
N GLU A 174 -8.10 -8.60 -1.76
CA GLU A 174 -8.04 -9.70 -0.79
C GLU A 174 -6.80 -9.56 0.12
N ARG A 175 -5.62 -9.29 -0.45
CA ARG A 175 -4.39 -9.07 0.33
C ARG A 175 -4.52 -7.88 1.29
N LEU A 176 -5.15 -6.80 0.85
CA LEU A 176 -5.40 -5.64 1.70
C LEU A 176 -6.32 -5.99 2.88
N ASN A 177 -7.36 -6.78 2.64
CA ASN A 177 -8.26 -7.25 3.70
C ASN A 177 -7.55 -8.16 4.70
N GLN A 178 -6.67 -9.06 4.24
CA GLN A 178 -5.84 -9.90 5.12
C GLN A 178 -4.92 -9.04 6.01
N LEU A 179 -4.27 -8.01 5.45
CA LEU A 179 -3.43 -7.10 6.23
C LEU A 179 -4.23 -6.31 7.26
N ARG A 180 -5.47 -5.92 6.96
CA ARG A 180 -6.34 -5.26 7.94
C ARG A 180 -6.65 -6.16 9.14
N ILE A 181 -6.98 -7.42 8.90
CA ILE A 181 -7.22 -8.40 9.97
C ILE A 181 -5.99 -8.51 10.88
N LEU A 182 -4.79 -8.62 10.30
CA LEU A 182 -3.55 -8.70 11.08
C LEU A 182 -3.28 -7.42 11.90
N VAL A 183 -3.60 -6.25 11.36
CA VAL A 183 -3.50 -4.97 12.10
C VAL A 183 -4.49 -4.96 13.27
N ASP A 184 -5.74 -5.37 13.03
CA ASP A 184 -6.77 -5.41 14.08
C ASP A 184 -6.40 -6.41 15.19
N GLU A 185 -5.91 -7.59 14.84
CA GLU A 185 -5.40 -8.59 15.79
C GLU A 185 -4.21 -8.06 16.61
N THR A 186 -3.27 -7.38 15.95
CA THR A 186 -2.11 -6.79 16.63
C THR A 186 -2.54 -5.70 17.60
N ASN A 187 -3.49 -4.85 17.21
CA ASN A 187 -4.05 -3.81 18.06
C ASN A 187 -4.79 -4.40 19.27
N ALA A 188 -5.58 -5.45 19.07
CA ALA A 188 -6.27 -6.15 20.15
C ALA A 188 -5.27 -6.77 21.15
N ASN A 189 -4.21 -7.41 20.64
CA ASN A 189 -3.15 -7.96 21.49
C ASN A 189 -2.40 -6.87 22.27
N HIS A 190 -2.15 -5.72 21.66
CA HIS A 190 -1.52 -4.59 22.32
C HIS A 190 -2.40 -4.04 23.45
N GLN A 191 -3.69 -3.83 23.20
CA GLN A 191 -4.64 -3.40 24.22
C GLN A 191 -4.74 -4.39 25.38
N ALA A 192 -4.78 -5.69 25.10
CA ALA A 192 -4.78 -6.73 26.13
C ALA A 192 -3.49 -6.70 26.98
N LEU A 193 -2.35 -6.46 26.36
CA LEU A 193 -1.07 -6.31 27.05
C LEU A 193 -1.05 -5.05 27.93
N GLU A 194 -1.54 -3.91 27.43
CA GLU A 194 -1.66 -2.67 28.21
C GLU A 194 -2.56 -2.85 29.43
N GLU A 195 -3.71 -3.50 29.26
CA GLU A 195 -4.63 -3.78 30.36
C GLU A 195 -3.98 -4.71 31.41
N ALA A 196 -3.30 -5.77 30.98
CA ALA A 196 -2.57 -6.66 31.87
C ALA A 196 -1.44 -5.94 32.63
N ALA A 197 -0.70 -5.06 31.96
CA ALA A 197 0.33 -4.22 32.57
C ALA A 197 -0.27 -3.27 33.60
N ARG A 198 -1.41 -2.63 33.29
CA ARG A 198 -2.13 -1.74 34.20
C ARG A 198 -2.58 -2.47 35.47
N VAL A 199 -3.22 -3.63 35.32
CA VAL A 199 -3.61 -4.48 36.46
C VAL A 199 -2.39 -4.84 37.32
N ARG A 200 -1.24 -5.10 36.69
CA ARG A 200 -0.01 -5.40 37.43
C ARG A 200 0.51 -4.19 38.21
N VAL A 201 0.47 -3.00 37.63
CA VAL A 201 0.83 -1.74 38.30
C VAL A 201 -0.08 -1.47 39.50
N ASP A 202 -1.40 -1.66 39.35
CA ASP A 202 -2.37 -1.49 40.44
C ASP A 202 -2.09 -2.45 41.60
N ASN A 203 -1.79 -3.72 41.30
CA ASN A 203 -1.41 -4.71 42.32
C ASN A 203 -0.13 -4.31 43.07
N LEU A 204 0.90 -3.85 42.36
CA LEU A 204 2.15 -3.39 42.98
C LEU A 204 1.92 -2.16 43.85
N THR A 205 1.07 -1.24 43.39
CA THR A 205 0.65 -0.06 44.17
C THR A 205 -0.04 -0.48 45.47
N GLY A 206 -0.90 -1.49 45.43
CA GLY A 206 -1.54 -2.07 46.62
C GLY A 206 -0.52 -2.68 47.60
N VAL A 207 0.52 -3.37 47.10
CA VAL A 207 1.60 -3.90 47.95
C VAL A 207 2.36 -2.77 48.64
N ILE A 208 2.69 -1.69 47.92
CA ILE A 208 3.37 -0.52 48.51
C ILE A 208 2.50 0.08 49.62
N ALA A 209 1.22 0.34 49.34
CA ALA A 209 0.29 0.89 50.33
C ALA A 209 0.19 0.01 51.59
N PHE A 210 0.11 -1.31 51.43
CA PHE A 210 0.09 -2.25 52.56
C PHE A 210 1.34 -2.13 53.44
N PHE A 211 2.53 -2.06 52.84
CA PHE A 211 3.78 -1.93 53.61
C PHE A 211 3.89 -0.57 54.29
N ASP A 212 3.40 0.51 53.68
CA ASP A 212 3.35 1.82 54.31
C ASP A 212 2.44 1.82 55.56
N GLU A 213 1.26 1.20 55.46
CA GLU A 213 0.34 1.01 56.60
C GLU A 213 0.95 0.13 57.69
N PHE A 214 1.59 -0.98 57.30
CA PHE A 214 2.26 -1.89 58.23
C PHE A 214 3.39 -1.19 58.99
N GLN A 215 4.19 -0.36 58.31
CA GLN A 215 5.24 0.44 58.93
C GLN A 215 4.67 1.48 59.90
N ALA A 216 3.55 2.13 59.55
CA ALA A 216 2.87 3.04 60.46
C ALA A 216 2.36 2.32 61.72
N TYR A 217 1.80 1.11 61.57
CA TYR A 217 1.37 0.27 62.69
C TYR A 217 2.53 -0.12 63.60
N LEU A 218 3.68 -0.54 63.04
CA LEU A 218 4.86 -0.87 63.84
C LEU A 218 5.35 0.33 64.66
N ARG A 219 5.39 1.54 64.08
CA ARG A 219 5.74 2.76 64.83
C ARG A 219 4.77 3.02 65.98
N GLN A 220 3.47 2.86 65.75
CA GLN A 220 2.47 3.02 66.81
C GLN A 220 2.68 2.00 67.95
N GLN A 221 3.00 0.74 67.62
CA GLN A 221 3.31 -0.28 68.62
C GLN A 221 4.61 0.02 69.39
N GLU A 222 5.62 0.59 68.75
CA GLU A 222 6.83 1.06 69.42
C GLU A 222 6.53 2.23 70.38
N GLU A 223 5.68 3.18 69.99
CA GLU A 223 5.24 4.29 70.84
C GLU A 223 4.39 3.81 72.05
N GLU A 224 3.55 2.78 71.87
CA GLU A 224 2.75 2.19 72.95
C GLU A 224 3.59 1.34 73.92
N ASN A 225 4.56 0.57 73.40
CA ASN A 225 5.41 -0.34 74.20
C ASN A 225 6.67 0.32 74.77
N ASN A 226 7.05 1.48 74.26
CA ASN A 226 7.97 2.38 74.91
C ASN A 226 7.12 3.44 75.62
N PRO A 227 6.43 3.10 76.74
CA PRO A 227 5.85 4.14 77.56
C PRO A 227 7.03 5.06 77.78
N GLN A 228 6.92 6.31 77.33
CA GLN A 228 7.85 7.31 77.78
C GLN A 228 7.98 7.02 79.27
N GLU A 229 9.21 6.77 79.73
CA GLU A 229 9.63 7.38 80.98
C GLU A 229 9.19 8.83 80.83
N THR A 230 7.93 9.10 81.12
CA THR A 230 7.47 10.39 81.53
C THR A 230 8.46 10.65 82.63
N GLY A 231 9.42 11.52 82.37
CA GLY A 231 10.48 11.88 83.32
C GLY A 231 9.92 12.41 84.64
N GLU A 232 8.60 12.34 84.85
CA GLU A 232 8.01 12.08 86.14
C GLU A 232 8.53 10.77 86.74
N LEU A 233 9.71 10.89 87.38
CA LEU A 233 10.12 10.03 88.48
C LEU A 233 8.86 9.64 89.28
N PRO A 234 8.60 8.34 89.49
CA PRO A 234 7.47 7.86 90.27
C PRO A 234 7.31 8.71 91.52
N ALA A 235 6.09 9.02 91.97
CA ALA A 235 5.86 9.99 93.04
C ALA A 235 6.69 9.75 94.33
N TYR A 236 7.16 8.51 94.55
CA TYR A 236 8.06 8.14 95.65
C TYR A 236 9.55 8.51 95.43
N LEU A 237 9.98 8.75 94.20
CA LEU A 237 11.34 9.18 93.80
C LEU A 237 11.45 10.70 93.54
N ARG A 238 10.35 11.45 93.56
CA ARG A 238 10.40 12.92 93.57
C ARG A 238 11.07 13.36 94.88
N GLU A 239 12.12 14.18 94.80
CA GLU A 239 12.99 14.56 95.94
C GLU A 239 12.22 15.05 97.18
N ASP A 240 11.06 15.68 97.01
CA ASP A 240 10.22 16.17 98.10
C ASP A 240 9.59 15.05 98.95
N THR A 241 9.29 13.89 98.36
CA THR A 241 8.73 12.74 99.08
C THR A 241 9.83 11.99 99.84
N ALA A 242 11.02 11.86 99.24
CA ALA A 242 12.20 11.30 99.89
C ALA A 242 12.67 12.15 101.08
N ARG A 243 12.65 13.49 100.95
CA ARG A 243 12.93 14.42 102.05
C ARG A 243 11.91 14.33 103.19
N LYS A 244 10.62 14.16 102.87
CA LYS A 244 9.57 13.94 103.88
C LYS A 244 9.72 12.61 104.63
N LEU A 245 10.16 11.54 103.96
CA LEU A 245 10.38 10.22 104.57
C LEU A 245 11.64 10.17 105.42
N LEU A 246 12.71 10.89 105.05
CA LEU A 246 13.97 10.90 105.78
C LEU A 246 14.02 11.85 106.99
N LYS A 247 12.97 12.65 107.25
CA LYS A 247 12.91 13.63 108.36
C LYS A 247 14.19 14.50 108.45
N ILE A 248 14.75 14.90 107.32
CA ILE A 248 15.87 15.83 107.31
C ILE A 248 15.26 17.22 107.50
N ASP A 249 15.19 17.65 108.76
CA ASP A 249 14.78 18.99 109.12
C ASP A 249 15.74 20.00 108.47
N LYS A 250 15.16 20.96 107.74
CA LYS A 250 15.88 22.03 107.06
C LYS A 250 16.22 23.13 108.08
N GLU A 251 16.99 22.78 109.09
CA GLU A 251 17.55 23.70 110.08
C GLU A 251 19.07 23.55 110.12
N ALA A 252 19.77 24.13 109.14
CA ALA A 252 21.13 24.68 109.24
C ALA A 252 21.70 25.02 107.84
N ALA A 253 21.26 26.14 107.27
CA ALA A 253 22.04 27.04 106.39
C ALA A 253 21.11 28.11 105.81
#